data_AF-A0A4Q3W4F5-F1
#
_entry.id   AF-A0A4Q3W4F5-F1
#
_cell.length_a   1.000
_cell.length_b   1.000
_cell.length_c   1.000
_cell.angle_alpha   90.00
_cell.angle_beta   90.00
_cell.angle_gamma   90.00
#
_symmetry.space_group_name_H-M   'P 1'
#
loop_
_entity.id
_entity.type
_entity.pdbx_description
1 polymer ?
#
loop_
_entity_poly.entity_id
_entity_poly.type
_entity_poly.pdbx_seq_one_letter_code
_entity_poly.pdbx_strand_id
1 'polypeptide(L)'
;VYVADSYGKVVDGTLIGDNLGNAIFAKSLRGVIFYGSVRDVEGLEEIRGFNAWTKGYDPSYIQQMMLAGINVPIRIGRASVMPGDVVLAKKGGVVFIPAHLVEEVVTNAEFIALRDEFGHQRLREGKYTPGQIDTQWTEVIKNDFLQWLKENQGKLPMTMEELQTLMKNRTW
;
A
#
# COMPACT_ATOMS: atom_id res chain seq x y z
N VAL A 1 -6.14 -6.32 -8.69
CA VAL A 1 -5.45 -7.31 -7.82
C VAL A 1 -6.49 -8.33 -7.41
N TYR A 2 -6.17 -9.62 -7.39
CA TYR A 2 -7.08 -10.64 -6.89
C TYR A 2 -6.95 -10.71 -5.36
N VAL A 3 -8.07 -10.61 -4.65
CA VAL A 3 -8.08 -10.63 -3.17
C VAL A 3 -9.05 -11.70 -2.72
N ALA A 4 -8.60 -12.64 -1.90
CA ALA A 4 -9.45 -13.71 -1.41
C ALA A 4 -9.06 -14.17 0.00
N ASP A 5 -10.06 -14.63 0.74
CA ASP A 5 -9.92 -15.28 2.03
C ASP A 5 -10.09 -16.80 1.86
N SER A 6 -9.22 -17.55 2.52
CA SER A 6 -9.16 -19.01 2.54
C SER A 6 -9.30 -19.55 3.96
N TYR A 7 -10.18 -18.93 4.76
CA TYR A 7 -10.36 -19.22 6.19
C TYR A 7 -9.06 -19.04 6.99
N GLY A 8 -8.06 -18.35 6.43
CA GLY A 8 -6.71 -18.27 6.97
C GLY A 8 -5.95 -19.60 7.07
N LYS A 9 -6.39 -20.66 6.37
CA LYS A 9 -5.78 -22.00 6.39
C LYS A 9 -4.38 -21.99 5.77
N VAL A 10 -3.48 -22.76 6.38
CA VAL A 10 -2.12 -23.02 5.87
C VAL A 10 -2.02 -24.43 5.29
N VAL A 11 -2.49 -25.44 6.02
CA VAL A 11 -2.61 -26.81 5.50
C VAL A 11 -4.01 -26.99 4.90
N ASP A 12 -4.09 -27.69 3.77
CA ASP A 12 -5.31 -27.97 3.00
C ASP A 12 -6.09 -26.71 2.54
N GLY A 13 -5.42 -25.56 2.51
CA GLY A 13 -5.97 -24.23 2.23
C GLY A 13 -5.42 -23.56 0.96
N THR A 14 -4.75 -24.35 0.12
CA THR A 14 -3.84 -23.93 -0.95
C THR A 14 -4.55 -23.71 -2.28
N LEU A 15 -5.54 -22.81 -2.31
CA LEU A 15 -6.32 -22.52 -3.52
C LEU A 15 -5.45 -22.04 -4.69
N ILE A 16 -4.42 -21.22 -4.39
CA ILE A 16 -3.55 -20.65 -5.41
C ILE A 16 -2.34 -21.56 -5.61
N GLY A 17 -2.23 -22.12 -6.81
CA GLY A 17 -1.02 -22.73 -7.37
C GLY A 17 -0.63 -22.05 -8.68
N ASP A 18 0.39 -22.55 -9.36
CA ASP A 18 0.99 -21.94 -10.55
C ASP A 18 0.02 -21.72 -11.72
N ASN A 19 -0.88 -22.67 -11.98
CA ASN A 19 -1.88 -22.59 -13.03
C ASN A 19 -2.87 -21.44 -12.79
N LEU A 20 -3.37 -21.32 -11.56
CA LEU A 20 -4.25 -20.23 -11.18
C LEU A 20 -3.47 -18.91 -11.10
N GLY A 21 -2.22 -18.93 -10.64
CA GLY A 21 -1.31 -17.79 -10.68
C GLY A 21 -1.15 -17.22 -12.08
N ASN A 22 -0.89 -18.07 -13.08
CA ASN A 22 -0.80 -17.69 -14.48
C ASN A 22 -2.12 -17.10 -14.99
N ALA A 23 -3.26 -17.72 -14.67
CA ALA A 23 -4.57 -17.20 -15.06
C ALA A 23 -4.88 -15.82 -14.44
N ILE A 24 -4.51 -15.62 -13.17
CA ILE A 24 -4.65 -14.32 -12.48
C ILE A 24 -3.73 -13.28 -13.12
N PHE A 25 -2.48 -13.64 -13.39
CA PHE A 25 -1.51 -12.71 -13.98
C PHE A 25 -1.94 -12.29 -15.39
N ALA A 26 -2.33 -13.23 -16.24
CA ALA A 26 -2.77 -12.97 -17.60
C ALA A 26 -3.92 -11.96 -17.69
N LYS A 27 -4.80 -11.91 -16.68
CA LYS A 27 -5.93 -10.98 -16.64
C LYS A 27 -5.64 -9.68 -15.89
N SER A 28 -4.86 -9.75 -14.82
CA SER A 28 -4.69 -8.62 -13.90
C SER A 28 -3.40 -7.84 -14.09
N LEU A 29 -2.40 -8.45 -14.74
CA LEU A 29 -1.01 -8.00 -14.85
C LEU A 29 -0.40 -7.61 -13.49
N ARG A 30 -0.90 -8.23 -12.41
CA ARG A 30 -0.52 -7.94 -11.03
C ARG A 30 -0.33 -9.25 -10.27
N GLY A 31 -1.25 -9.62 -9.38
CA GLY A 31 -1.14 -10.82 -8.58
C GLY A 31 -2.19 -10.86 -7.47
N VAL A 32 -1.82 -11.41 -6.33
CA VAL A 32 -2.75 -11.82 -5.28
C VAL A 32 -2.44 -11.22 -3.91
N ILE A 33 -3.50 -10.84 -3.18
CA ILE A 33 -3.49 -10.82 -1.72
C ILE A 33 -4.36 -11.98 -1.25
N PHE A 34 -3.74 -13.02 -0.73
CA PHE A 34 -4.41 -14.26 -0.40
C PHE A 34 -4.32 -14.53 1.11
N TYR A 35 -5.45 -14.47 1.81
CA TYR A 35 -5.50 -14.77 3.24
C TYR A 35 -5.61 -16.29 3.48
N GLY A 36 -4.53 -16.97 3.13
CA GLY A 36 -4.31 -18.41 3.18
C GLY A 36 -2.91 -18.76 2.68
N SER A 37 -2.61 -20.04 2.50
CA SER A 37 -1.35 -20.50 1.91
C SER A 37 -1.44 -20.75 0.41
N VAL A 38 -0.30 -20.79 -0.26
CA VAL A 38 -0.22 -21.16 -1.68
C VAL A 38 0.53 -22.48 -1.83
N ARG A 39 0.43 -23.09 -3.01
CA ARG A 39 1.26 -24.22 -3.42
C ARG A 39 2.03 -23.87 -4.70
N ASP A 40 2.85 -24.79 -5.18
CA ASP A 40 3.61 -24.63 -6.42
C ASP A 40 4.48 -23.36 -6.41
N VAL A 41 5.16 -23.09 -5.27
CA VAL A 41 5.91 -21.83 -5.03
C VAL A 41 6.94 -21.57 -6.14
N GLU A 42 7.69 -22.58 -6.55
CA GLU A 42 8.67 -22.47 -7.64
C GLU A 42 7.99 -22.01 -8.94
N GLY A 43 6.88 -22.65 -9.32
CA GLY A 43 6.11 -22.27 -10.51
C GLY A 43 5.48 -20.87 -10.41
N LEU A 44 5.08 -20.42 -9.22
CA LEU A 44 4.59 -19.05 -8.99
C LEU A 44 5.71 -18.01 -9.12
N GLU A 45 6.92 -18.31 -8.66
CA GLU A 45 8.09 -17.43 -8.76
C GLU A 45 8.57 -17.25 -10.20
N GLU A 46 8.35 -18.23 -11.07
CA GLU A 46 8.67 -18.14 -12.51
C GLU A 46 7.80 -17.13 -13.27
N ILE A 47 6.61 -16.79 -12.74
CA ILE A 47 5.69 -15.84 -13.37
C ILE A 47 6.21 -14.41 -13.17
N ARG A 48 7.03 -13.93 -14.11
CA ARG A 48 7.65 -12.60 -14.04
C ARG A 48 6.61 -11.49 -13.87
N GLY A 49 6.71 -10.76 -12.76
CA GLY A 49 5.81 -9.66 -12.42
C GLY A 49 4.60 -10.07 -11.59
N PHE A 50 4.39 -11.36 -11.35
CA PHE A 50 3.41 -11.84 -10.40
C PHE A 50 3.85 -11.51 -8.98
N ASN A 51 2.97 -10.88 -8.21
CA ASN A 51 3.25 -10.55 -6.81
C ASN A 51 2.22 -11.21 -5.90
N ALA A 52 2.67 -11.85 -4.83
CA ALA A 52 1.80 -12.55 -3.90
C ALA A 52 2.09 -12.15 -2.45
N TRP A 53 1.05 -11.75 -1.71
CA TRP A 53 1.07 -11.69 -0.25
C TRP A 53 0.18 -12.80 0.27
N THR A 54 0.75 -13.72 1.04
CA THR A 54 0.10 -14.95 1.50
C THR A 54 0.38 -15.15 2.99
N LYS A 55 -0.36 -16.03 3.66
CA LYS A 55 -0.05 -16.45 5.05
C LYS A 55 1.06 -17.50 5.13
N GLY A 56 1.43 -18.12 4.01
CA GLY A 56 2.43 -19.17 3.96
C GLY A 56 2.34 -19.98 2.67
N TYR A 57 2.93 -21.17 2.72
CA TYR A 57 2.91 -22.14 1.65
C TYR A 57 2.76 -23.55 2.23
N ASP A 58 2.17 -24.45 1.46
CA ASP A 58 2.02 -25.87 1.82
C ASP A 58 1.78 -26.70 0.53
N PRO A 59 2.27 -27.95 0.42
CA PRO A 59 2.11 -28.76 -0.79
C PRO A 59 0.74 -29.46 -0.90
N SER A 60 -0.11 -29.38 0.13
CA SER A 60 -1.47 -29.95 0.07
C SER A 60 -2.29 -29.34 -1.06
N TYR A 61 -3.41 -29.98 -1.37
CA TYR A 61 -4.45 -29.41 -2.23
C TYR A 61 -5.61 -28.90 -1.37
N ILE A 62 -6.46 -28.07 -1.96
CA ILE A 62 -7.63 -27.50 -1.28
C ILE A 62 -8.56 -28.61 -0.73
N GLN A 63 -8.82 -28.59 0.58
CA GLN A 63 -9.82 -29.44 1.22
C GLN A 63 -10.68 -28.65 2.20
N GLN A 64 -11.93 -29.09 2.41
CA GLN A 64 -12.86 -28.52 3.39
C GLN A 64 -13.01 -27.00 3.27
N MET A 65 -13.09 -26.52 2.02
CA MET A 65 -13.35 -25.13 1.70
C MET A 65 -14.50 -25.08 0.70
N MET A 66 -15.35 -24.06 0.85
CA MET A 66 -16.46 -23.79 -0.05
C MET A 66 -16.41 -22.34 -0.50
N LEU A 67 -16.69 -22.08 -1.78
CA LEU A 67 -16.83 -20.73 -2.28
C LEU A 67 -18.09 -20.10 -1.67
N ALA A 68 -17.90 -19.14 -0.76
CA ALA A 68 -19.01 -18.42 -0.13
C ALA A 68 -19.55 -17.28 -1.02
N GLY A 69 -18.70 -16.63 -1.83
CA GLY A 69 -19.11 -15.54 -2.70
C GLY A 69 -17.95 -14.96 -3.50
N ILE A 70 -18.29 -14.20 -4.55
CA ILE A 70 -17.36 -13.45 -5.40
C ILE A 70 -17.82 -11.99 -5.40
N ASN A 71 -16.89 -11.05 -5.31
CA ASN A 71 -17.20 -9.61 -5.20
C ASN A 71 -18.17 -9.31 -4.04
N VAL A 72 -17.90 -9.94 -2.89
CA VAL A 72 -18.58 -9.68 -1.63
C VAL A 72 -17.59 -9.04 -0.64
N PRO A 73 -18.08 -8.30 0.38
CA PRO A 73 -17.24 -7.87 1.49
C PRO A 73 -16.57 -9.06 2.17
N ILE A 74 -15.25 -8.99 2.34
CA ILE A 74 -14.46 -10.02 3.03
C ILE A 74 -13.55 -9.40 4.07
N ARG A 75 -12.91 -10.24 4.89
CA ARG A 75 -11.93 -9.80 5.88
C ARG A 75 -10.55 -10.36 5.52
N ILE A 76 -9.56 -9.48 5.42
CA ILE A 76 -8.15 -9.84 5.24
C ILE A 76 -7.39 -9.40 6.49
N GLY A 77 -7.01 -10.36 7.33
CA GLY A 77 -6.39 -10.08 8.63
C GLY A 77 -7.28 -9.22 9.54
N ARG A 78 -6.90 -7.95 9.71
CA ARG A 78 -7.65 -6.97 10.53
C ARG A 78 -8.50 -6.01 9.72
N ALA A 79 -8.40 -6.03 8.39
CA ALA A 79 -9.10 -5.11 7.50
C ALA A 79 -10.38 -5.73 6.95
N SER A 80 -11.46 -4.96 6.93
CA SER A 80 -12.63 -5.21 6.08
C SER A 80 -12.30 -4.70 4.68
N VAL A 81 -12.56 -5.51 3.66
CA VAL A 81 -12.23 -5.21 2.26
C VAL A 81 -13.49 -5.26 1.44
N MET A 82 -13.75 -4.19 0.69
CA MET A 82 -14.87 -4.09 -0.22
C MET A 82 -14.40 -4.30 -1.66
N PRO A 83 -15.24 -4.89 -2.54
CA PRO A 83 -14.99 -4.87 -3.97
C PRO A 83 -14.83 -3.43 -4.47
N GLY A 84 -13.76 -3.16 -5.21
CA GLY A 84 -13.43 -1.83 -5.72
C GLY A 84 -12.42 -1.04 -4.89
N ASP A 85 -12.10 -1.49 -3.68
CA ASP A 85 -11.05 -0.86 -2.87
C ASP A 85 -9.69 -0.91 -3.59
N VAL A 86 -8.91 0.16 -3.45
CA VAL A 86 -7.54 0.22 -3.95
C VAL A 86 -6.64 -0.53 -2.99
N VAL A 87 -5.78 -1.39 -3.54
CA VAL A 87 -4.85 -2.22 -2.78
C VAL A 87 -3.44 -1.67 -2.95
N LEU A 88 -2.82 -1.26 -1.84
CA LEU A 88 -1.40 -0.94 -1.77
C LEU A 88 -0.68 -2.03 -0.97
N ALA A 89 0.14 -2.82 -1.65
CA ALA A 89 0.93 -3.88 -1.04
C ALA A 89 2.43 -3.56 -1.14
N LYS A 90 3.12 -3.60 -0.01
CA LYS A 90 4.55 -3.36 0.13
C LYS A 90 5.15 -4.41 1.07
N LYS A 91 6.47 -4.45 1.18
CA LYS A 91 7.17 -5.40 2.08
C LYS A 91 6.71 -5.32 3.53
N GLY A 92 6.33 -4.11 4.00
CA GLY A 92 5.84 -3.91 5.37
C GLY A 92 4.39 -4.34 5.62
N GLY A 93 3.61 -4.60 4.56
CA GLY A 93 2.21 -5.01 4.71
C GLY A 93 1.31 -4.59 3.56
N VAL A 94 0.01 -4.76 3.78
CA VAL A 94 -1.05 -4.47 2.81
C VAL A 94 -2.02 -3.47 3.42
N VAL A 95 -2.35 -2.44 2.65
CA VAL A 95 -3.37 -1.43 2.99
C VAL A 95 -4.47 -1.49 1.93
N PHE A 96 -5.71 -1.48 2.39
CA PHE A 96 -6.91 -1.38 1.56
C PHE A 96 -7.48 0.03 1.74
N ILE A 97 -7.66 0.75 0.64
CA ILE A 97 -8.11 2.14 0.62
C ILE A 97 -9.52 2.15 0.00
N PRO A 98 -10.57 2.55 0.75
CA PRO A 98 -11.92 2.66 0.21
C PRO A 98 -11.94 3.55 -1.02
N ALA A 99 -12.61 3.09 -2.09
CA ALA A 99 -12.60 3.77 -3.39
C ALA A 99 -12.96 5.26 -3.31
N HIS A 100 -13.93 5.62 -2.46
CA HIS A 100 -14.40 7.00 -2.26
C HIS A 100 -13.44 7.88 -1.46
N LEU A 101 -12.40 7.32 -0.84
CA LEU A 101 -11.36 8.04 -0.08
C LEU A 101 -10.02 8.09 -0.79
N VAL A 102 -9.88 7.45 -1.97
CA VAL A 102 -8.59 7.29 -2.65
C VAL A 102 -7.94 8.64 -2.93
N GLU A 103 -8.69 9.59 -3.47
CA GLU A 103 -8.19 10.92 -3.81
C GLU A 103 -7.66 11.63 -2.56
N GLU A 104 -8.46 11.69 -1.49
CA GLU A 104 -8.04 12.30 -0.22
C GLU A 104 -6.78 11.63 0.34
N VAL A 105 -6.74 10.30 0.37
CA VAL A 105 -5.60 9.54 0.89
C VAL A 105 -4.33 9.79 0.06
N VAL A 106 -4.43 9.82 -1.27
CA VAL A 106 -3.27 10.05 -2.16
C VAL A 106 -2.72 11.46 -1.96
N THR A 107 -3.57 12.50 -2.04
CA THR A 107 -3.14 13.89 -1.86
C THR A 107 -2.49 14.09 -0.48
N ASN A 108 -3.05 13.45 0.55
CA ASN A 108 -2.49 13.51 1.90
C ASN A 108 -1.15 12.78 2.00
N ALA A 109 -1.01 11.61 1.38
CA ALA A 109 0.22 10.82 1.40
C ALA A 109 1.37 11.53 0.65
N GLU A 110 1.05 12.19 -0.46
CA GLU A 110 1.98 12.99 -1.24
C GLU A 110 2.55 14.17 -0.46
N PHE A 111 1.70 14.90 0.27
CA PHE A 111 2.16 15.96 1.16
C PHE A 111 3.09 15.43 2.26
N ILE A 112 2.73 14.30 2.88
CA ILE A 112 3.57 13.65 3.91
C ILE A 112 4.93 13.25 3.31
N ALA A 113 4.95 12.69 2.09
CA ALA A 113 6.19 12.31 1.43
C ALA A 113 7.13 13.51 1.19
N LEU A 114 6.60 14.66 0.77
CA LEU A 114 7.38 15.89 0.63
C LEU A 114 7.93 16.38 1.96
N ARG A 115 7.10 16.32 3.02
CA ARG A 115 7.49 16.69 4.38
C ARG A 115 8.64 15.82 4.88
N ASP A 116 8.54 14.52 4.68
CA ASP A 116 9.54 13.54 5.07
C ASP A 116 10.84 13.71 4.26
N GLU A 117 10.75 13.99 2.95
CA GLU A 117 11.92 14.26 2.12
C GLU A 117 12.69 15.50 2.61
N PHE A 118 11.98 16.60 2.85
CA PHE A 118 12.53 17.81 3.43
C PHE A 118 13.17 17.53 4.80
N GLY A 119 12.44 16.86 5.69
CA GLY A 119 12.91 16.51 7.03
C GLY A 119 14.20 15.71 6.96
N HIS A 120 14.21 14.62 6.21
CA HIS A 120 15.40 13.79 6.00
C HIS A 120 16.58 14.58 5.43
N GLN A 121 16.34 15.49 4.49
CA GLN A 121 17.40 16.33 3.95
C GLN A 121 17.98 17.26 5.02
N ARG A 122 17.14 18.02 5.73
CA ARG A 122 17.61 18.97 6.75
C ARG A 122 18.29 18.31 7.94
N LEU A 123 17.85 17.10 8.29
CA LEU A 123 18.52 16.28 9.30
C LEU A 123 19.92 15.84 8.86
N ARG A 124 20.09 15.41 7.60
CA ARG A 124 21.42 15.07 7.04
C ARG A 124 22.35 16.28 6.96
N GLU A 125 21.80 17.46 6.71
CA GLU A 125 22.54 18.72 6.70
C GLU A 125 22.88 19.24 8.11
N GLY A 126 22.30 18.65 9.17
CA GLY A 126 22.47 19.10 10.55
C GLY A 126 21.78 20.44 10.84
N LYS A 127 20.88 20.90 9.96
CA LYS A 127 20.17 22.19 10.11
C LYS A 127 19.15 22.17 11.24
N TYR A 128 18.49 21.01 11.44
CA TYR A 128 17.54 20.78 12.52
C TYR A 128 17.84 19.46 13.23
N THR A 129 17.29 19.32 14.43
CA THR A 129 17.31 18.07 15.19
C THR A 129 16.09 17.21 14.87
N PRO A 130 16.14 15.88 15.09
CA PRO A 130 14.96 15.01 14.93
C PRO A 130 13.75 15.51 15.72
N GLY A 131 13.97 15.93 16.98
CA GLY A 131 12.89 16.46 17.82
C GLY A 131 12.21 17.71 17.27
N GLN A 132 12.91 18.53 16.47
CA GLN A 132 12.31 19.69 15.81
C GLN A 132 11.51 19.31 14.56
N ILE A 133 11.88 18.22 13.88
CA ILE A 133 11.23 17.76 12.64
C ILE A 133 10.01 16.87 12.94
N ASP A 134 10.08 16.07 14.00
CA ASP A 134 9.04 15.12 14.40
C ASP A 134 7.94 15.75 15.27
N THR A 135 8.04 17.04 15.59
CA THR A 135 7.05 17.80 16.36
C THR A 135 6.43 18.90 15.52
N GLN A 136 5.50 19.66 16.12
CA GLN A 136 4.84 20.76 15.42
C GLN A 136 5.86 21.80 14.96
N TRP A 137 5.91 22.04 13.65
CA TRP A 137 6.92 22.93 13.08
C TRP A 137 6.70 24.38 13.49
N THR A 138 7.80 25.01 13.91
CA THR A 138 7.86 26.46 14.12
C THR A 138 7.76 27.21 12.79
N GLU A 139 7.42 28.51 12.82
CA GLU A 139 7.39 29.35 11.61
C GLU A 139 8.72 29.37 10.85
N VAL A 140 9.84 29.19 11.54
CA VAL A 140 11.17 29.08 10.91
C VAL A 140 11.24 27.86 10.00
N ILE A 141 10.81 26.70 10.50
CA ILE A 141 10.84 25.44 9.73
C ILE A 141 9.81 25.47 8.61
N LYS A 142 8.62 26.04 8.83
CA LYS A 142 7.59 26.20 7.78
C LYS A 142 8.08 27.06 6.63
N ASN A 143 8.71 28.20 6.92
CA ASN A 143 9.27 29.08 5.90
C ASN A 143 10.41 28.40 5.12
N ASP A 144 11.25 27.63 5.81
CA ASP A 144 12.30 26.84 5.19
C ASP A 144 11.74 25.74 4.27
N PHE A 145 10.69 25.04 4.70
CA PHE A 145 9.99 24.06 3.87
C PHE A 145 9.38 24.71 2.62
N LEU A 146 8.73 25.87 2.77
CA LEU A 146 8.19 26.62 1.65
C LEU A 146 9.26 27.07 0.65
N GLN A 147 10.43 27.47 1.14
CA GLN A 147 11.57 27.80 0.28
C GLN A 147 12.08 26.55 -0.44
N TRP A 148 12.27 25.46 0.30
CA TRP A 148 12.70 24.17 -0.25
C TRP A 148 11.75 23.66 -1.34
N LEU A 149 10.44 23.82 -1.17
CA LEU A 149 9.44 23.46 -2.19
C LEU A 149 9.59 24.30 -3.48
N LYS A 150 9.92 25.59 -3.38
CA LYS A 150 10.18 26.45 -4.56
C LYS A 150 11.43 25.99 -5.31
N GLU A 151 12.44 25.53 -4.60
CA GLU A 151 13.68 24.99 -5.17
C GLU A 151 13.47 23.59 -5.78
N ASN A 152 12.42 22.87 -5.35
CA ASN A 152 12.09 21.49 -5.75
C ASN A 152 10.76 21.37 -6.51
N GLN A 153 10.30 22.41 -7.22
CA GLN A 153 8.98 22.45 -7.87
C GLN A 153 8.68 21.27 -8.79
N GLY A 154 9.70 20.67 -9.42
CA GLY A 154 9.54 19.49 -10.27
C GLY A 154 9.10 18.21 -9.55
N LYS A 155 9.05 18.21 -8.21
CA LYS A 155 8.62 17.06 -7.39
C LYS A 155 7.19 17.20 -6.85
N LEU A 156 6.50 18.30 -7.16
CA LEU A 156 5.15 18.54 -6.69
C LEU A 156 4.16 17.67 -7.48
N PRO A 157 3.39 16.80 -6.83
CA PRO A 157 2.34 16.03 -7.50
C PRO A 157 1.04 16.82 -7.69
N MET A 158 0.96 18.02 -7.10
CA MET A 158 -0.17 18.94 -7.14
C MET A 158 0.31 20.36 -7.43
N THR A 159 -0.60 21.26 -7.77
CA THR A 159 -0.29 22.67 -7.96
C THR A 159 0.09 23.36 -6.65
N MET A 160 0.81 24.49 -6.73
CA MET A 160 1.15 25.29 -5.55
C MET A 160 -0.09 25.84 -4.82
N GLU A 161 -1.19 26.07 -5.54
CA GLU A 161 -2.46 26.54 -4.97
C GLU A 161 -3.16 25.44 -4.16
N GLU A 162 -3.19 24.20 -4.68
CA GLU A 162 -3.69 23.03 -3.97
C GLU A 162 -2.85 22.76 -2.72
N LEU A 163 -1.53 22.83 -2.84
CA LEU A 163 -0.62 22.67 -1.71
C LEU A 163 -0.86 23.72 -0.62
N GLN A 164 -1.02 25.00 -0.98
CA GLN A 164 -1.30 26.06 -0.02
C GLN A 164 -2.66 25.87 0.67
N THR A 165 -3.66 25.39 -0.06
CA THR A 165 -4.98 25.07 0.50
C THR A 165 -4.89 23.92 1.49
N LEU A 166 -4.14 22.88 1.15
CA LEU A 166 -3.88 21.73 2.01
C LEU A 166 -3.08 22.11 3.26
N MET A 167 -2.13 23.04 3.13
CA MET A 167 -1.33 23.60 4.21
C MET A 167 -2.13 24.46 5.21
N LYS A 168 -3.15 25.20 4.75
CA LYS A 168 -3.97 26.08 5.62
C LYS A 168 -4.81 25.31 6.62
N ASN A 169 -5.28 24.13 6.25
CA ASN A 169 -6.20 23.32 7.06
C ASN A 169 -5.47 22.33 7.98
N ARG A 170 -4.14 22.39 8.09
CA ARG A 170 -3.33 21.39 8.79
C ARG A 170 -2.55 21.94 9.97
N THR A 171 -2.50 21.13 11.01
CA THR A 171 -1.48 21.20 12.05
C THR A 171 -0.17 20.68 11.46
N TRP A 172 0.82 21.56 11.43
CA TRP A 172 2.21 21.28 11.06
C TRP A 172 2.88 20.39 12.09
#